data_AF-A0AB74HHD8-F1
#
_entry.id   AF-A0AB74HHD8-F1
#
_cell.length_a   1.000
_cell.length_b   1.000
_cell.length_c   1.000
_cell.angle_alpha   90.00
_cell.angle_beta   90.00
_cell.angle_gamma   90.00
#
_symmetry.space_group_name_H-M   'P 1'
#
loop_
_entity.id
_entity.type
_entity.pdbx_description
1 polymer ?
#
loop_
_entity_poly.entity_id
_entity_poly.type
_entity_poly.pdbx_seq_one_letter_code
_entity_poly.pdbx_strand_id
1 'polypeptide(L)'
;MNLTPRPRDLTMLLTGGRPAPADTGRPESAETEIPKNRKTVKPNDAEGWVKTSVSLRASTRRRLKTFAAAHDMRIQEVIDLALEAYLA
;
A
#
# COMPACT_ATOMS: atom_id res chain seq x y z
N MET A 1 33.23 33.22 -38.87
CA MET A 1 31.77 33.09 -38.97
C MET A 1 31.27 32.55 -37.63
N ASN A 2 30.56 33.38 -36.85
CA ASN A 2 30.04 33.01 -35.52
C ASN A 2 28.76 32.19 -35.68
N LEU A 3 28.78 30.93 -35.22
CA LEU A 3 27.60 30.09 -35.12
C LEU A 3 27.23 29.96 -33.65
N THR A 4 26.42 30.89 -33.13
CA THR A 4 25.72 30.70 -31.86
C THR A 4 24.77 29.49 -32.00
N PRO A 5 24.92 28.43 -31.21
CA PRO A 5 24.02 27.29 -31.28
C PRO A 5 22.61 27.70 -30.84
N ARG A 6 21.60 27.27 -31.60
CA ARG A 6 20.18 27.50 -31.29
C ARG A 6 19.78 26.67 -30.06
N PRO A 7 18.81 27.11 -29.25
CA PRO A 7 18.43 26.48 -27.97
C PRO A 7 17.84 25.06 -28.08
N ARG A 8 17.76 24.46 -29.28
CA ARG A 8 17.26 23.10 -29.48
C ARG A 8 18.34 22.03 -29.34
N ASP A 9 19.62 22.38 -29.52
CA ASP A 9 20.72 21.41 -29.48
C ASP A 9 21.17 21.02 -28.06
N LEU A 10 20.76 21.77 -27.03
CA LEU A 10 21.07 21.44 -25.63
C LEU A 10 20.21 20.28 -25.09
N THR A 11 18.99 20.11 -25.58
CA THR A 11 18.08 19.05 -25.10
C THR A 11 18.53 17.65 -25.53
N MET A 12 19.18 17.53 -26.69
CA MET A 12 19.67 16.26 -27.23
C MET A 12 20.94 15.76 -26.52
N LEU A 13 21.78 16.66 -25.99
CA LEU A 13 23.00 16.27 -25.25
C LEU A 13 22.70 15.83 -23.81
N LEU A 14 21.65 16.37 -23.19
CA LEU A 14 21.26 15.99 -21.82
C LEU A 14 20.45 14.68 -21.79
N THR A 15 19.78 14.35 -22.90
CA THR A 15 19.00 13.13 -23.06
C THR A 15 19.82 12.10 -23.82
N GLY A 16 20.91 11.63 -23.21
CA GLY A 16 21.68 10.51 -23.73
C GLY A 16 20.75 9.35 -24.07
N GLY A 17 20.63 9.07 -25.37
CA GLY A 17 19.77 8.04 -25.94
C GLY A 17 20.17 6.67 -25.44
N ARG A 18 19.55 6.24 -24.32
CA ARG A 18 19.61 4.87 -23.83
C ARG A 18 18.56 4.07 -24.61
N PRO A 19 18.94 2.93 -25.23
CA PRO A 19 18.01 2.11 -26.00
C PRO A 19 16.91 1.55 -25.10
N ALA A 20 15.74 1.28 -25.70
CA ALA A 20 14.56 0.74 -25.04
C ALA A 20 14.92 -0.44 -24.12
N PRO A 21 14.44 -0.48 -22.85
CA PRO A 21 14.63 -1.65 -22.02
C PRO A 21 13.88 -2.82 -22.65
N ALA A 22 14.64 -3.85 -22.98
CA ALA A 22 14.16 -5.14 -23.43
C ALA A 22 13.07 -5.67 -22.49
N ASP A 23 12.10 -6.34 -23.10
CA ASP A 23 11.10 -7.19 -22.48
C ASP A 23 11.74 -8.09 -21.41
N THR A 24 11.71 -7.62 -20.17
CA THR A 24 12.01 -8.40 -18.98
C THR A 24 10.82 -8.19 -18.09
N GLY A 25 10.02 -9.24 -17.98
CA GLY A 25 8.73 -9.27 -17.29
C GLY A 25 8.69 -8.36 -16.08
N ARG A 26 7.96 -7.25 -16.22
CA ARG A 26 7.32 -6.56 -15.11
C ARG A 26 6.75 -7.67 -14.24
N PRO A 27 7.12 -7.80 -12.95
CA PRO A 27 6.34 -8.65 -12.09
C PRO A 27 4.96 -8.01 -12.10
N GLU A 28 4.06 -8.71 -12.78
CA GLU A 28 2.63 -8.52 -12.70
C GLU A 28 2.35 -8.25 -11.23
N SER A 29 1.72 -7.11 -10.98
CA SER A 29 1.19 -6.77 -9.67
C SER A 29 0.68 -8.06 -9.07
N ALA A 30 1.36 -8.58 -8.05
CA ALA A 30 0.86 -9.74 -7.35
C ALA A 30 -0.41 -9.23 -6.67
N GLU A 31 -1.53 -9.32 -7.38
CA GLU A 31 -2.85 -9.45 -6.84
C GLU A 31 -2.76 -10.66 -5.94
N THR A 32 -2.31 -10.41 -4.72
CA THR A 32 -2.54 -11.32 -3.62
C THR A 32 -4.04 -11.20 -3.44
N GLU A 33 -4.78 -12.04 -4.17
CA GLU A 33 -6.21 -12.21 -4.09
C GLU A 33 -6.54 -12.42 -2.61
N ILE A 34 -6.90 -11.33 -1.94
CA ILE A 34 -7.48 -11.37 -0.62
C ILE A 34 -8.78 -12.16 -0.83
N PRO A 35 -8.96 -13.36 -0.24
CA PRO A 35 -10.11 -14.20 -0.57
C PRO A 35 -11.39 -13.44 -0.24
N LYS A 36 -12.10 -13.01 -1.30
CA LYS A 36 -13.27 -12.12 -1.25
C LYS A 36 -14.55 -12.81 -0.76
N ASN A 37 -14.42 -13.95 -0.08
CA ASN A 37 -15.55 -14.82 0.26
C ASN A 37 -15.60 -15.24 1.74
N ARG A 38 -15.00 -14.47 2.66
CA ARG A 38 -15.26 -14.71 4.07
C ARG A 38 -16.62 -14.14 4.44
N LYS A 39 -17.58 -15.05 4.67
CA LYS A 39 -18.90 -14.75 5.22
C LYS A 39 -18.73 -13.81 6.41
N THR A 40 -19.13 -12.55 6.21
CA THR A 40 -19.22 -11.57 7.28
C THR A 40 -20.36 -12.01 8.19
N VAL A 41 -20.01 -12.78 9.22
CA VAL A 41 -20.88 -12.87 10.40
C VAL A 41 -21.01 -11.43 10.87
N LYS A 42 -22.23 -10.89 10.80
CA LYS A 42 -22.58 -9.58 11.32
C LYS A 42 -22.67 -9.75 12.84
N PRO A 43 -21.70 -9.30 13.66
CA PRO A 43 -22.05 -8.98 15.03
C PRO A 43 -23.16 -7.92 14.95
N ASN A 44 -24.24 -8.18 15.68
CA ASN A 44 -25.35 -7.26 15.80
C ASN A 44 -24.93 -6.18 16.81
N ASP A 45 -24.22 -5.16 16.33
CA ASP A 45 -23.76 -4.06 17.17
C ASP A 45 -24.88 -3.03 17.30
N ALA A 46 -25.47 -2.94 18.49
CA ALA A 46 -26.43 -1.89 18.84
C ALA A 46 -25.80 -0.48 18.82
N GLU A 47 -24.48 -0.39 18.64
CA GLU A 47 -23.70 0.83 18.59
C GLU A 47 -23.09 1.01 17.20
N GLY A 48 -23.29 2.20 16.61
CA GLY A 48 -22.87 2.50 15.26
C GLY A 48 -21.36 2.71 15.14
N TRP A 49 -20.78 2.29 14.01
CA TRP A 49 -19.37 2.50 13.70
C TRP A 49 -19.03 4.00 13.64
N VAL A 50 -18.05 4.44 14.43
CA VAL A 50 -17.45 5.78 14.36
C VAL A 50 -16.05 5.69 13.77
N LYS A 51 -15.78 6.51 12.73
CA LYS A 51 -14.47 6.55 12.08
C LYS A 51 -13.49 7.40 12.90
N THR A 52 -12.44 6.75 13.39
CA THR A 52 -11.32 7.42 14.09
C THR A 52 -10.03 7.21 13.31
N SER A 53 -9.29 8.28 13.00
CA SER A 53 -8.04 8.21 12.24
C SER A 53 -6.81 8.39 13.13
N VAL A 54 -5.85 7.46 13.03
CA VAL A 54 -4.55 7.54 13.72
C VAL A 54 -3.45 7.14 12.74
N SER A 55 -2.30 7.80 12.86
CA SER A 55 -1.10 7.43 12.10
C SER A 55 -0.33 6.33 12.82
N LEU A 56 -0.05 5.23 12.10
CA LEU A 56 0.77 4.13 12.60
C LEU A 56 2.15 4.17 11.95
N ARG A 57 3.18 3.81 12.72
CA ARG A 57 4.49 3.50 12.13
C ARG A 57 4.34 2.35 11.13
N ALA A 58 5.11 2.40 10.04
CA ALA A 58 5.08 1.38 8.99
C ALA A 58 5.32 -0.04 9.55
N SER A 59 6.25 -0.17 10.51
CA SER A 59 6.53 -1.43 11.21
C SER A 59 5.33 -1.95 12.01
N THR A 60 4.65 -1.08 12.77
CA THR A 60 3.45 -1.44 13.54
C THR A 60 2.31 -1.87 12.62
N ARG A 61 2.07 -1.13 11.53
CA ARG A 61 1.05 -1.49 10.54
C ARG A 61 1.34 -2.86 9.90
N ARG A 62 2.60 -3.15 9.56
CA ARG A 62 3.01 -4.45 9.01
C ARG A 62 2.72 -5.58 10.00
N ARG A 63 3.11 -5.41 11.26
CA ARG A 63 2.86 -6.40 12.32
C ARG A 63 1.37 -6.66 12.50
N LEU A 64 0.55 -5.60 12.53
CA LEU A 64 -0.91 -5.70 12.62
C LEU A 64 -1.51 -6.53 11.48
N LYS A 65 -1.07 -6.28 10.24
CA LYS A 65 -1.52 -7.05 9.07
C LYS A 65 -1.13 -8.51 9.14
N THR A 66 0.12 -8.79 9.49
CA THR A 66 0.62 -10.17 9.61
C THR A 66 -0.13 -10.93 10.71
N PHE A 67 -0.37 -10.30 11.86
CA PHE A 67 -1.14 -10.89 12.95
C PHE A 67 -2.58 -11.17 12.51
N ALA A 68 -3.26 -10.19 11.91
CA ALA A 68 -4.62 -10.37 11.41
C ALA A 68 -4.72 -11.54 10.41
N ALA A 69 -3.76 -11.66 9.49
CA ALA A 69 -3.72 -12.78 8.55
C ALA A 69 -3.47 -14.13 9.23
N ALA A 70 -2.54 -14.19 10.18
CA ALA A 70 -2.18 -15.43 10.88
C ALA A 70 -3.32 -15.96 11.77
N HIS A 71 -4.13 -15.07 12.34
CA HIS A 71 -5.24 -15.41 13.22
C HIS A 71 -6.60 -15.47 12.51
N ASP A 72 -6.62 -15.30 11.18
CA ASP A 72 -7.85 -15.16 10.40
C ASP A 72 -8.78 -14.13 11.07
N MET A 73 -8.30 -12.90 11.24
CA MET A 73 -9.03 -11.78 11.86
C MET A 73 -9.04 -10.57 10.94
N ARG A 74 -10.02 -9.67 11.13
CA ARG A 74 -9.95 -8.33 10.53
C ARG A 74 -9.04 -7.45 11.39
N ILE A 75 -8.35 -6.50 10.75
CA ILE A 75 -7.52 -5.51 11.46
C ILE A 75 -8.30 -4.79 12.56
N GLN A 76 -9.60 -4.56 12.33
CA GLN A 76 -10.50 -3.95 13.29
C GLN A 76 -10.63 -4.79 14.56
N GLU A 77 -10.95 -6.09 14.44
CA GLU A 77 -11.02 -7.01 15.60
C GLU A 77 -9.70 -7.04 16.39
N VAL A 78 -8.56 -7.01 15.69
CA VAL A 78 -7.26 -6.98 16.35
C VAL A 78 -7.05 -5.67 17.12
N ILE A 79 -7.51 -4.55 16.57
CA ILE A 79 -7.44 -3.25 17.25
C ILE A 79 -8.40 -3.23 18.44
N ASP A 80 -9.63 -3.72 18.28
CA ASP A 80 -10.64 -3.73 19.33
C ASP A 80 -10.18 -4.59 20.52
N LEU A 81 -9.68 -5.81 20.27
CA LEU A 81 -9.09 -6.67 21.31
C LEU A 81 -7.88 -6.02 22.00
N ALA A 82 -7.03 -5.33 21.23
CA ALA A 82 -5.87 -4.65 21.80
C ALA A 82 -6.26 -3.45 22.67
N LEU A 83 -7.30 -2.71 22.27
CA LEU A 83 -7.85 -1.60 23.04
C LEU A 83 -8.55 -2.09 24.29
N GLU A 84 -9.37 -3.13 24.20
CA GLU A 84 -10.05 -3.76 25.35
C GLU A 84 -9.00 -4.26 26.37
N ALA A 85 -7.97 -4.97 25.92
CA ALA A 85 -6.91 -5.45 26.79
C ALA A 85 -6.06 -4.32 27.42
N TYR A 86 -5.96 -3.15 26.76
CA TYR A 86 -5.17 -2.02 27.26
C TYR A 86 -5.95 -1.09 28.18
N LEU A 87 -7.28 -0.99 27.99
CA LEU A 87 -8.16 -0.09 28.73
C LEU A 87 -8.91 -0.78 29.89
N ALA A 88 -8.81 -2.10 30.03
CA ALA A 88 -9.30 -2.86 31.17
C ALA A 88 -8.55 -2.51 32.47
#